data_AF-A0A5P6VTP3-F1
#
_entry.id   AF-A0A5P6VTP3-F1
#
_cell.length_a   1.000
_cell.length_b   1.000
_cell.length_c   1.000
_cell.angle_alpha   90.00
_cell.angle_beta   90.00
_cell.angle_gamma   90.00
#
_symmetry.space_group_name_H-M   'P 1'
#
loop_
_entity.id
_entity.type
_entity.pdbx_description
1 polymer ?
#
loop_
_entity_poly.entity_id
_entity_poly.type
_entity_poly.pdbx_seq_one_letter_code
_entity_poly.pdbx_strand_id
1 'polypeptide(L)'
;MKNIILWLAKVILIILAVFIGLIAMDYFFSPDWLTDSVAFCILALSFFVYVLMSTIKAKHSPKATKRQRVDFEIDDLNLPEEKHTKKPLKILKPVLAIVLIFLIMILGFNIFGNRDIEDIPQNVIEFGEKYPEASDYVKNFNKYKDEDFDMDVSKEMSERNIPLFIQWDKRWGYKDYGGNYVGVAGCGPTCVAMVACGLEQDAAINPYVVSQYAAQQGFYTYGQGTSWDIMTTGARHYGLEVSSGSVSVDYILNNLTSSTPLICSMAPGDFTKTGHFIVLTSITDDGQIIVNDPNSPKNSKKHWDVDILVSQMKSVWKYTYNY
;
A
#
# COMPACT_ATOMS: atom_id res chain seq x y z
N MET A 1 -7.07 -26.35 42.32
CA MET A 1 -6.30 -25.18 41.83
C MET A 1 -4.99 -25.58 41.17
N LYS A 2 -4.11 -26.37 41.79
CA LYS A 2 -2.81 -26.80 41.19
C LYS A 2 -2.91 -27.36 39.76
N ASN A 3 -3.88 -28.25 39.48
CA ASN A 3 -4.02 -28.84 38.14
C ASN A 3 -4.45 -27.85 37.05
N ILE A 4 -5.14 -26.77 37.42
CA ILE A 4 -5.59 -25.73 36.48
C ILE A 4 -4.43 -24.78 36.18
N ILE A 5 -3.67 -24.40 37.21
CA ILE A 5 -2.48 -23.56 37.06
C ILE A 5 -1.44 -24.29 36.19
N LEU A 6 -1.23 -25.58 36.42
CA LEU A 6 -0.31 -26.40 35.63
C LEU A 6 -0.77 -26.55 34.16
N TRP A 7 -2.09 -26.57 33.94
CA TRP A 7 -2.66 -26.65 32.60
C TRP A 7 -2.50 -25.32 31.85
N LEU A 8 -2.81 -24.19 32.50
CA LEU A 8 -2.60 -22.85 31.95
C LEU A 8 -1.13 -22.59 31.64
N ALA A 9 -0.21 -23.00 32.51
CA ALA A 9 1.22 -22.89 32.27
C ALA A 9 1.66 -23.65 31.00
N LYS A 10 1.11 -24.85 30.76
CA LYS A 10 1.40 -25.63 29.55
C LYS A 10 0.83 -24.99 28.28
N VAL A 11 -0.37 -24.43 28.36
CA VAL A 11 -0.96 -23.65 27.26
C VAL A 11 -0.06 -22.48 26.88
N ILE A 12 0.35 -21.68 27.87
CA ILE A 12 1.20 -20.52 27.66
C ILE A 12 2.53 -20.93 27.05
N LEU A 13 3.14 -22.01 27.53
CA LEU A 13 4.44 -22.49 27.04
C LEU A 13 4.37 -22.98 25.58
N ILE A 14 3.24 -23.57 25.17
CA ILE A 14 3.02 -24.00 23.78
C ILE A 14 2.81 -22.79 22.87
N ILE A 15 1.97 -21.83 23.27
CA ILE A 15 1.75 -20.60 22.49
C ILE A 15 3.07 -19.84 22.33
N LEU A 16 3.86 -19.75 23.40
CA LEU A 16 5.18 -19.11 23.36
C LEU A 16 6.15 -19.82 22.41
N ALA A 17 6.17 -21.16 22.43
CA ALA A 17 7.02 -21.93 21.52
C ALA A 17 6.63 -21.75 20.05
N VAL A 18 5.32 -21.75 19.74
CA VAL A 18 4.82 -21.47 18.38
C VAL A 18 5.16 -20.04 17.97
N PHE A 19 4.98 -19.07 18.86
CA PHE A 19 5.31 -17.66 18.59
C PHE A 19 6.80 -17.45 18.29
N ILE A 20 7.69 -18.02 19.11
CA ILE A 20 9.14 -17.98 18.87
C ILE A 20 9.50 -18.65 17.53
N GLY A 21 8.83 -19.76 17.19
CA GLY A 21 9.01 -20.44 15.90
C GLY A 21 8.59 -19.57 14.71
N LEU A 22 7.48 -18.83 14.82
CA LEU A 22 7.02 -17.91 13.78
C LEU A 22 7.98 -16.72 13.60
N ILE A 23 8.47 -16.15 14.71
CA ILE A 23 9.50 -15.08 14.66
C ILE A 23 10.77 -15.59 13.99
N ALA A 24 11.25 -16.78 14.36
CA ALA A 24 12.43 -17.35 13.73
C ALA A 24 12.20 -17.61 12.23
N MET A 25 11.02 -18.09 11.85
CA MET A 25 10.67 -18.33 10.44
C MET A 25 10.65 -17.04 9.63
N ASP A 26 10.07 -15.98 10.18
CA ASP A 26 10.07 -14.65 9.55
C ASP A 26 11.48 -14.08 9.41
N TYR A 27 12.28 -14.18 10.47
CA TYR A 27 13.65 -13.68 10.50
C TYR A 27 14.60 -14.39 9.52
N PHE A 28 14.47 -15.72 9.38
CA PHE A 28 15.38 -16.50 8.53
C PHE A 28 14.91 -16.66 7.08
N PHE A 29 13.60 -16.63 6.83
CA PHE A 29 13.05 -17.00 5.53
C PHE A 29 12.12 -15.94 4.93
N SER A 30 11.70 -14.94 5.71
CA SER A 30 10.83 -13.81 5.33
C SER A 30 9.75 -14.18 4.29
N PRO A 31 8.90 -15.18 4.56
CA PRO A 31 7.98 -15.67 3.56
C PRO A 31 6.81 -14.71 3.34
N ASP A 32 6.52 -14.35 2.08
CA ASP A 32 5.49 -13.37 1.68
C ASP A 32 4.06 -13.66 2.20
N TRP A 33 3.78 -14.91 2.57
CA TRP A 33 2.47 -15.34 3.07
C TRP A 33 2.31 -15.17 4.58
N LEU A 34 3.41 -14.99 5.33
CA LEU A 34 3.40 -14.91 6.79
C LEU A 34 3.18 -13.47 7.24
N THR A 35 1.97 -12.97 6.99
CA THR A 35 1.53 -11.69 7.55
C THR A 35 1.20 -11.83 9.03
N ASP A 36 1.15 -10.71 9.75
CA ASP A 36 0.74 -10.69 11.16
C ASP A 36 -0.61 -11.39 11.37
N SER A 37 -1.58 -11.13 10.49
CA SER A 37 -2.89 -11.80 10.48
C SER A 37 -2.77 -13.33 10.38
N VAL A 38 -1.88 -13.83 9.54
CA VAL A 38 -1.65 -15.27 9.36
C VAL A 38 -0.94 -15.86 10.59
N ALA A 39 0.04 -15.16 11.15
CA ALA A 39 0.71 -15.56 12.38
C ALA A 39 -0.29 -15.68 13.55
N PHE A 40 -1.22 -14.73 13.69
CA PHE A 40 -2.29 -14.80 14.68
C PHE A 40 -3.24 -15.98 14.45
N CYS A 41 -3.61 -16.27 13.20
CA CYS A 41 -4.42 -17.45 12.86
C CYS A 41 -3.74 -18.77 13.26
N ILE A 42 -2.43 -18.89 13.02
CA ILE A 42 -1.65 -20.09 13.39
C ILE A 42 -1.60 -20.25 14.91
N LEU A 43 -1.37 -19.17 15.65
CA LEU A 43 -1.39 -19.18 17.11
C LEU A 43 -2.77 -19.57 17.66
N ALA A 44 -3.85 -19.01 17.10
CA ALA A 44 -5.22 -19.33 17.49
C ALA A 44 -5.57 -20.81 17.21
N LEU A 45 -5.17 -21.33 16.04
CA LEU A 45 -5.37 -22.72 15.67
C LEU A 45 -4.60 -23.67 16.61
N SER A 46 -3.35 -23.34 16.93
CA SER A 46 -2.52 -24.14 17.84
C SER A 46 -3.14 -24.24 19.24
N PHE A 47 -3.70 -23.14 19.75
CA PHE A 47 -4.42 -23.10 21.02
C PHE A 47 -5.70 -23.95 20.96
N PHE A 48 -6.49 -23.80 19.90
CA PHE A 48 -7.75 -24.54 19.74
C PHE A 48 -7.52 -26.06 19.67
N VAL A 49 -6.53 -26.50 18.89
CA VAL A 49 -6.12 -27.90 18.78
C VAL A 49 -5.68 -28.45 20.14
N TYR A 50 -4.91 -27.67 20.92
CA TYR A 50 -4.48 -28.10 22.25
C TYR A 50 -5.66 -28.26 23.22
N VAL A 51 -6.59 -27.31 23.25
CA VAL A 51 -7.80 -27.38 24.09
C VAL A 51 -8.66 -28.58 23.70
N LEU A 52 -8.85 -28.82 22.40
CA LEU A 52 -9.58 -29.97 21.89
C LEU A 52 -8.94 -31.29 22.33
N MET A 53 -7.62 -31.46 22.15
CA MET A 53 -6.91 -32.65 22.60
C MET A 53 -6.95 -32.84 24.13
N SER A 54 -6.85 -31.74 24.89
CA SER A 54 -6.91 -31.78 26.34
C SER A 54 -8.29 -32.21 26.87
N THR A 55 -9.38 -31.83 26.19
CA THR A 55 -10.74 -32.24 26.58
C THR A 55 -11.01 -33.69 26.21
N ILE A 56 -10.49 -34.17 25.07
CA ILE A 56 -10.57 -35.59 24.67
C ILE A 56 -9.83 -36.49 25.67
N LYS A 57 -8.61 -36.11 26.08
CA LYS A 57 -7.79 -36.88 27.03
C LYS A 57 -8.43 -36.95 28.43
N ALA A 58 -9.16 -35.93 28.85
CA ALA A 58 -9.91 -35.93 30.11
C ALA A 58 -11.09 -36.93 30.12
N LYS A 59 -11.65 -37.26 28.94
CA LYS A 59 -12.79 -38.19 28.80
C LYS A 59 -12.36 -39.67 28.84
N HIS A 60 -11.08 -39.97 28.58
CA HIS A 60 -10.54 -41.33 28.47
C HIS A 60 -9.78 -41.85 29.70
N SER A 61 -9.74 -41.13 30.83
CA SER A 61 -9.10 -41.65 32.06
C SER A 61 -9.96 -42.78 32.69
N PRO A 62 -9.48 -44.02 32.82
CA PRO A 62 -10.23 -45.10 33.46
C PRO A 62 -10.42 -44.80 34.95
N LYS A 63 -11.64 -44.92 35.47
CA LYS A 63 -11.90 -44.85 36.91
C LYS A 63 -11.37 -46.13 37.57
N ALA A 64 -10.39 -46.00 38.45
CA ALA A 64 -9.89 -47.12 39.25
C ALA A 64 -10.96 -47.62 40.22
N THR A 65 -11.34 -48.89 40.09
CA THR A 65 -12.26 -49.61 40.98
C THR A 65 -11.59 -49.84 42.34
N LYS A 66 -12.17 -49.28 43.41
CA LYS A 66 -11.64 -49.42 44.78
C LYS A 66 -12.19 -50.72 45.40
N ARG A 67 -11.29 -51.64 45.76
CA ARG A 67 -11.58 -52.92 46.42
C ARG A 67 -12.11 -52.65 47.84
N GLN A 68 -13.28 -53.22 48.14
CA GLN A 68 -13.99 -53.12 49.41
C GLN A 68 -13.33 -54.04 50.46
N ARG A 69 -13.08 -53.53 51.67
CA ARG A 69 -12.92 -54.35 52.88
C ARG A 69 -13.96 -53.86 53.88
N VAL A 70 -14.85 -54.78 54.22
CA VAL A 70 -15.95 -54.66 55.18
C VAL A 70 -15.37 -54.84 56.57
N ASP A 71 -15.78 -53.98 57.50
CA ASP A 71 -15.92 -54.32 58.91
C ASP A 71 -17.24 -53.70 59.41
N PHE A 72 -17.96 -54.51 60.18
CA PHE A 72 -19.34 -54.37 60.63
C PHE A 72 -19.44 -53.42 61.83
N GLU A 73 -20.41 -52.51 61.83
CA GLU A 73 -21.16 -52.17 63.05
C GLU A 73 -22.55 -51.65 62.66
N ILE A 74 -23.57 -52.22 63.30
CA ILE A 74 -24.99 -52.00 63.07
C ILE A 74 -25.42 -50.86 64.00
N ASP A 75 -26.06 -49.81 63.48
CA ASP A 75 -27.36 -49.42 64.02
C ASP A 75 -28.13 -48.42 63.14
N ASP A 76 -29.41 -48.78 63.04
CA ASP A 76 -30.61 -48.04 62.70
C ASP A 76 -30.89 -47.49 61.29
N LEU A 77 -31.98 -48.06 60.75
CA LEU A 77 -32.75 -47.64 59.60
C LEU A 77 -33.26 -46.19 59.74
N ASN A 78 -33.07 -45.38 58.70
CA ASN A 78 -34.18 -44.68 58.02
C ASN A 78 -33.73 -44.12 56.66
N LEU A 79 -34.55 -44.37 55.63
CA LEU A 79 -34.50 -43.89 54.25
C LEU A 79 -35.72 -42.97 54.00
N PRO A 80 -35.77 -42.14 52.95
CA PRO A 80 -35.08 -40.86 52.80
C PRO A 80 -36.05 -39.69 52.53
N GLU A 81 -35.66 -38.43 52.75
CA GLU A 81 -36.36 -37.28 52.14
C GLU A 81 -35.38 -36.36 51.42
N GLU A 82 -35.69 -36.05 50.16
CA GLU A 82 -34.88 -35.35 49.18
C GLU A 82 -34.53 -33.91 49.61
N LYS A 83 -33.22 -33.61 49.72
CA LYS A 83 -32.74 -32.23 49.58
C LYS A 83 -32.40 -31.96 48.11
N HIS A 84 -33.24 -31.16 47.45
CA HIS A 84 -32.91 -30.52 46.19
C HIS A 84 -31.65 -29.64 46.32
N THR A 85 -30.48 -30.21 46.06
CA THR A 85 -29.25 -29.42 45.86
C THR A 85 -29.07 -29.15 44.36
N LYS A 86 -29.36 -27.92 43.93
CA LYS A 86 -28.94 -27.40 42.62
C LYS A 86 -27.42 -27.61 42.48
N LYS A 87 -26.98 -28.54 41.63
CA LYS A 87 -25.55 -28.74 41.33
C LYS A 87 -25.01 -27.46 40.66
N PRO A 88 -23.92 -26.85 41.16
CA PRO A 88 -23.35 -25.68 40.50
C PRO A 88 -22.77 -26.09 39.15
N LEU A 89 -23.07 -25.28 38.15
CA LEU A 89 -22.75 -25.43 36.73
C LEU A 89 -21.23 -25.62 36.51
N LYS A 90 -20.76 -26.88 36.46
CA LYS A 90 -19.33 -27.25 36.25
C LYS A 90 -18.78 -26.85 34.87
N ILE A 91 -19.63 -26.43 33.95
CA ILE A 91 -19.30 -26.07 32.57
C ILE A 91 -19.08 -24.55 32.41
N LEU A 92 -19.51 -23.73 33.38
CA LEU A 92 -19.46 -22.27 33.26
C LEU A 92 -18.03 -21.69 33.25
N LYS A 93 -17.13 -22.29 34.03
CA LYS A 93 -15.75 -21.79 34.20
C LYS A 93 -14.84 -21.95 32.97
N PRO A 94 -14.81 -23.10 32.25
CA PRO A 94 -14.04 -23.21 31.01
C PRO A 94 -14.64 -22.37 29.87
N VAL A 95 -15.97 -22.21 29.83
CA VAL A 95 -16.64 -21.32 28.87
C VAL A 95 -16.21 -19.86 29.11
N LEU A 96 -16.16 -19.42 30.38
CA LEU A 96 -15.70 -18.07 30.73
C LEU A 96 -14.26 -17.80 30.30
N ALA A 97 -13.37 -18.79 30.42
CA ALA A 97 -11.97 -18.67 30.00
C ALA A 97 -11.82 -18.59 28.48
N ILE A 98 -12.61 -19.38 27.73
CA ILE A 98 -12.64 -19.32 26.26
C ILE A 98 -13.18 -17.96 25.80
N VAL A 99 -14.25 -17.47 26.44
CA VAL A 99 -14.83 -16.14 26.14
C VAL A 99 -13.82 -15.03 26.43
N LEU A 100 -13.07 -15.11 27.53
CA LEU A 100 -12.04 -14.11 27.87
C LEU A 100 -10.88 -14.11 26.87
N ILE A 101 -10.43 -15.29 26.42
CA ILE A 101 -9.38 -15.40 25.39
C ILE A 101 -9.89 -14.89 24.05
N PHE A 102 -11.14 -15.20 23.69
CA PHE A 102 -11.78 -14.68 22.48
C PHE A 102 -11.93 -13.16 22.52
N LEU A 103 -12.28 -12.59 23.68
CA LEU A 103 -12.29 -11.15 23.91
C LEU A 103 -10.90 -10.53 23.78
N ILE A 104 -9.85 -11.15 24.34
CA ILE A 104 -8.46 -10.68 24.20
C ILE A 104 -8.00 -10.77 22.74
N MET A 105 -8.40 -11.80 22.00
CA MET A 105 -8.11 -11.93 20.57
C MET A 105 -8.85 -10.89 19.73
N ILE A 106 -10.13 -10.62 20.02
CA ILE A 106 -10.89 -9.54 19.37
C ILE A 106 -10.27 -8.19 19.72
N LEU A 107 -9.90 -7.97 20.97
CA LEU A 107 -9.26 -6.72 21.40
C LEU A 107 -7.89 -6.56 20.75
N GLY A 108 -7.10 -7.63 20.67
CA GLY A 108 -5.81 -7.65 19.96
C GLY A 108 -5.97 -7.42 18.46
N PHE A 109 -6.98 -8.02 17.81
CA PHE A 109 -7.29 -7.79 16.41
C PHE A 109 -7.74 -6.36 16.14
N ASN A 110 -8.54 -5.75 17.01
CA ASN A 110 -8.91 -4.33 16.87
C ASN A 110 -7.75 -3.39 17.18
N ILE A 111 -6.87 -3.74 18.12
CA ILE A 111 -5.72 -2.89 18.52
C ILE A 111 -4.55 -3.01 17.53
N PHE A 112 -4.32 -4.18 16.91
CA PHE A 112 -3.15 -4.45 16.06
C PHE A 112 -3.50 -4.74 14.59
N GLY A 113 -4.68 -5.26 14.29
CA GLY A 113 -5.07 -5.67 12.93
C GLY A 113 -5.52 -4.53 12.01
N ASN A 114 -5.72 -3.32 12.52
CA ASN A 114 -6.25 -2.19 11.75
C ASN A 114 -5.26 -1.03 11.51
N ARG A 115 -4.05 -1.08 12.08
CA ARG A 115 -3.15 0.09 12.09
C ARG A 115 -2.53 0.43 10.73
N ASP A 116 -2.37 -0.55 9.85
CA ASP A 116 -1.65 -0.29 8.58
C ASP A 116 -2.49 0.48 7.55
N ILE A 117 -3.83 0.41 7.64
CA ILE A 117 -4.74 1.10 6.70
C ILE A 117 -5.29 2.40 7.29
N GLU A 118 -5.48 2.47 8.62
CA GLU A 118 -6.04 3.67 9.28
C GLU A 118 -5.14 4.92 9.15
N ASP A 119 -3.83 4.75 8.94
CA ASP A 119 -2.87 5.86 8.81
C ASP A 119 -2.59 6.30 7.35
N ILE A 120 -3.15 5.61 6.34
CA ILE A 120 -2.94 6.01 4.94
C ILE A 120 -3.91 7.15 4.59
N PRO A 121 -3.41 8.30 4.09
CA PRO A 121 -4.26 9.41 3.70
C PRO A 121 -5.30 9.01 2.63
N GLN A 122 -6.54 9.47 2.80
CA GLN A 122 -7.66 9.10 1.92
C GLN A 122 -7.38 9.41 0.43
N ASN A 123 -6.73 10.53 0.12
CA ASN A 123 -6.33 10.90 -1.24
C ASN A 123 -5.35 9.90 -1.87
N VAL A 124 -4.52 9.21 -1.08
CA VAL A 124 -3.61 8.17 -1.55
C VAL A 124 -4.39 6.88 -1.87
N ILE A 125 -5.36 6.53 -1.01
CA ILE A 125 -6.24 5.37 -1.23
C ILE A 125 -7.06 5.58 -2.51
N GLU A 126 -7.74 6.73 -2.64
CA GLU A 126 -8.53 7.09 -3.83
C GLU A 126 -7.69 7.10 -5.11
N PHE A 127 -6.43 7.54 -5.01
CA PHE A 127 -5.50 7.48 -6.13
C PHE A 127 -5.22 6.05 -6.58
N GLY A 128 -4.95 5.13 -5.64
CA GLY A 128 -4.73 3.71 -5.96
C GLY A 128 -5.97 3.00 -6.50
N GLU A 129 -7.16 3.35 -6.02
CA GLU A 129 -8.43 2.84 -6.55
C GLU A 129 -8.65 3.30 -8.00
N LYS A 130 -8.33 4.56 -8.29
CA LYS A 130 -8.43 5.15 -9.64
C LYS A 130 -7.37 4.61 -10.59
N TYR A 131 -6.16 4.34 -10.09
CA TYR A 131 -5.01 3.89 -10.87
C TYR A 131 -4.39 2.62 -10.27
N PRO A 132 -4.92 1.42 -10.59
CA PRO A 132 -4.45 0.16 -9.99
C PRO A 132 -2.97 -0.16 -10.20
N GLU A 133 -2.32 0.44 -11.21
CA GLU A 133 -0.87 0.34 -11.42
C GLU A 133 -0.06 0.92 -10.26
N ALA A 134 -0.62 1.87 -9.51
CA ALA A 134 -0.01 2.48 -8.33
C ALA A 134 -0.34 1.73 -7.02
N SER A 135 -0.82 0.48 -7.10
CA SER A 135 -1.17 -0.29 -5.88
C SER A 135 0.02 -0.48 -4.94
N ASP A 136 1.23 -0.65 -5.46
CA ASP A 136 2.44 -0.76 -4.63
C ASP A 136 2.83 0.57 -3.99
N TYR A 137 2.51 1.71 -4.64
CA TYR A 137 2.67 3.02 -4.04
C TYR A 137 1.80 3.12 -2.78
N VAL A 138 0.51 2.76 -2.87
CA VAL A 138 -0.42 2.79 -1.72
C VAL A 138 0.00 1.83 -0.61
N LYS A 139 0.30 0.56 -0.94
CA LYS A 139 0.68 -0.45 0.05
C LYS A 139 1.91 -0.07 0.86
N ASN A 140 2.87 0.60 0.24
CA ASN A 140 4.12 0.97 0.89
C ASN A 140 4.12 2.39 1.47
N PHE A 141 2.96 3.06 1.56
CA PHE A 141 2.88 4.46 2.03
C PHE A 141 3.52 4.68 3.39
N ASN A 142 3.10 3.93 4.41
CA ASN A 142 3.64 4.07 5.77
C ASN A 142 5.11 3.64 5.88
N LYS A 143 5.59 2.82 4.94
CA LYS A 143 6.97 2.37 4.88
C LYS A 143 7.91 3.41 4.31
N TYR A 144 7.50 4.17 3.29
CA TYR A 144 8.39 5.02 2.50
C TYR A 144 8.17 6.52 2.68
N LYS A 145 7.08 6.95 3.34
CA LYS A 145 6.78 8.38 3.52
C LYS A 145 7.86 9.18 4.26
N ASP A 146 8.53 8.57 5.22
CA ASP A 146 9.55 9.21 6.05
C ASP A 146 10.99 8.83 5.63
N GLU A 147 11.13 7.97 4.61
CA GLU A 147 12.43 7.51 4.11
C GLU A 147 13.08 8.56 3.22
N ASP A 148 14.41 8.67 3.31
CA ASP A 148 15.20 9.56 2.46
C ASP A 148 15.95 8.73 1.41
N PHE A 149 15.48 8.82 0.18
CA PHE A 149 16.06 8.11 -0.96
C PHE A 149 16.98 9.04 -1.74
N ASP A 150 18.02 8.46 -2.34
CA ASP A 150 18.79 9.15 -3.36
C ASP A 150 17.88 9.48 -4.56
N MET A 151 17.85 10.75 -4.94
CA MET A 151 17.05 11.29 -6.04
C MET A 151 17.74 11.13 -7.40
N ASP A 152 18.80 10.31 -7.48
CA ASP A 152 19.49 9.98 -8.71
C ASP A 152 18.52 9.46 -9.79
N VAL A 153 18.57 10.09 -10.95
CA VAL A 153 17.79 9.76 -12.16
C VAL A 153 18.69 9.41 -13.35
N SER A 154 20.00 9.24 -13.12
CA SER A 154 21.00 8.99 -14.17
C SER A 154 20.67 7.74 -15.00
N LYS A 155 20.05 6.73 -14.37
CA LYS A 155 19.62 5.52 -15.06
C LYS A 155 18.57 5.85 -16.12
N GLU A 156 17.49 6.53 -15.75
CA GLU A 156 16.42 6.91 -16.67
C GLU A 156 16.91 7.81 -17.80
N MET A 157 17.83 8.74 -17.50
CA MET A 157 18.48 9.59 -18.49
C MET A 157 19.32 8.79 -19.50
N SER A 158 19.98 7.71 -19.07
CA SER A 158 20.79 6.87 -19.97
C SER A 158 19.94 6.01 -20.91
N GLU A 159 18.67 5.76 -20.57
CA GLU A 159 17.76 4.91 -21.35
C GLU A 159 17.08 5.67 -22.50
N ARG A 160 16.84 6.97 -22.34
CA ARG A 160 16.05 7.80 -23.28
C ARG A 160 16.50 9.25 -23.26
N ASN A 161 16.45 9.92 -24.43
CA ASN A 161 16.75 11.35 -24.52
C ASN A 161 15.86 12.21 -23.62
N ILE A 162 14.55 11.93 -23.62
CA ILE A 162 13.60 12.48 -22.64
C ILE A 162 13.26 11.34 -21.67
N PRO A 163 13.78 11.36 -20.42
CA PRO A 163 13.61 10.27 -19.48
C PRO A 163 12.14 10.07 -19.12
N LEU A 164 11.75 8.83 -18.82
CA LEU A 164 10.44 8.53 -18.25
C LEU A 164 10.54 8.59 -16.73
N PHE A 165 9.81 9.52 -16.12
CA PHE A 165 9.63 9.56 -14.67
C PHE A 165 8.20 9.22 -14.29
N ILE A 166 8.05 8.37 -13.29
CA ILE A 166 6.74 7.99 -12.73
C ILE A 166 6.50 8.82 -11.49
N GLN A 167 5.38 9.55 -11.42
CA GLN A 167 5.13 10.51 -10.33
C GLN A 167 5.04 9.82 -8.96
N TRP A 168 4.63 8.56 -8.93
CA TRP A 168 4.51 7.73 -7.72
C TRP A 168 5.74 6.85 -7.43
N ASP A 169 6.89 7.12 -8.08
CA ASP A 169 8.16 6.48 -7.75
C ASP A 169 8.52 6.68 -6.26
N LYS A 170 9.12 5.66 -5.63
CA LYS A 170 9.44 5.68 -4.20
C LYS A 170 10.34 6.85 -3.77
N ARG A 171 11.19 7.36 -4.67
CA ARG A 171 12.14 8.44 -4.39
C ARG A 171 11.41 9.72 -3.95
N TRP A 172 10.34 10.08 -4.66
CA TRP A 172 9.65 11.36 -4.48
C TRP A 172 8.15 11.24 -4.26
N GLY A 173 7.52 10.14 -4.66
CA GLY A 173 6.06 9.98 -4.69
C GLY A 173 5.39 10.19 -3.34
N TYR A 174 6.08 9.86 -2.25
CA TYR A 174 5.56 10.03 -0.88
C TYR A 174 5.85 11.38 -0.24
N LYS A 175 6.59 12.26 -0.93
CA LYS A 175 6.95 13.59 -0.42
C LYS A 175 5.79 14.57 -0.59
N ASP A 176 5.74 15.57 0.29
CA ASP A 176 4.74 16.63 0.23
C ASP A 176 4.80 17.40 -1.09
N TYR A 177 3.63 17.80 -1.56
CA TYR A 177 3.44 18.69 -2.69
C TYR A 177 2.23 19.59 -2.41
N GLY A 178 2.48 20.70 -1.71
CA GLY A 178 1.51 21.77 -1.49
C GLY A 178 0.27 21.31 -0.70
N GLY A 179 0.44 20.39 0.25
CA GLY A 179 -0.66 19.78 1.02
C GLY A 179 -1.23 18.50 0.40
N ASN A 180 -0.58 17.96 -0.63
CA ASN A 180 -0.84 16.63 -1.19
C ASN A 180 0.48 15.88 -1.36
N TYR A 181 0.53 14.80 -2.14
CA TYR A 181 1.74 14.05 -2.42
C TYR A 181 2.12 14.14 -3.89
N VAL A 182 3.42 14.12 -4.20
CA VAL A 182 3.91 14.08 -5.59
C VAL A 182 3.28 12.89 -6.33
N GLY A 183 3.16 11.73 -5.67
CA GLY A 183 2.58 10.53 -6.23
C GLY A 183 1.11 10.67 -6.62
N VAL A 184 0.37 11.59 -6.00
CA VAL A 184 -1.07 11.79 -6.24
C VAL A 184 -1.33 12.95 -7.20
N ALA A 185 -0.60 14.05 -7.05
CA ALA A 185 -0.90 15.33 -7.73
C ALA A 185 0.24 15.85 -8.62
N GLY A 186 1.38 15.15 -8.68
CA GLY A 186 2.62 15.61 -9.29
C GLY A 186 2.73 15.41 -10.80
N CYS A 187 1.65 15.16 -11.55
CA CYS A 187 1.75 14.92 -12.99
C CYS A 187 2.39 16.08 -13.75
N GLY A 188 2.00 17.32 -13.43
CA GLY A 188 2.56 18.54 -14.03
C GLY A 188 4.06 18.71 -13.75
N PRO A 189 4.50 18.77 -12.48
CA PRO A 189 5.92 18.86 -12.13
C PRO A 189 6.75 17.72 -12.72
N THR A 190 6.21 16.49 -12.73
CA THR A 190 6.89 15.32 -13.28
C THR A 190 7.09 15.47 -14.79
N CYS A 191 6.08 15.96 -15.54
CA CYS A 191 6.23 16.25 -16.97
C CYS A 191 7.28 17.33 -17.24
N VAL A 192 7.29 18.42 -16.47
CA VAL A 192 8.30 19.48 -16.61
C VAL A 192 9.70 18.94 -16.29
N ALA A 193 9.84 18.13 -15.23
CA ALA A 193 11.09 17.48 -14.88
C ALA A 193 11.61 16.58 -16.01
N MET A 194 10.76 15.75 -16.62
CA MET A 194 11.17 14.90 -17.75
C MET A 194 11.74 15.73 -18.91
N VAL A 195 11.05 16.83 -19.28
CA VAL A 195 11.46 17.67 -20.40
C VAL A 195 12.73 18.47 -20.08
N ALA A 196 12.79 19.11 -18.91
CA ALA A 196 13.95 19.90 -18.49
C ALA A 196 15.19 19.02 -18.32
N CYS A 197 15.08 17.95 -17.54
CA CYS A 197 16.17 16.98 -17.33
C CYS A 197 16.69 16.42 -18.66
N GLY A 198 15.79 16.03 -19.57
CA GLY A 198 16.16 15.45 -20.85
C GLY A 198 16.80 16.44 -21.84
N LEU A 199 16.31 17.68 -21.92
CA LEU A 199 16.86 18.66 -22.85
C LEU A 199 18.15 19.32 -22.34
N GLU A 200 18.22 19.61 -21.04
CA GLU A 200 19.41 20.18 -20.39
C GLU A 200 20.48 19.14 -20.09
N GLN A 201 20.11 17.85 -20.07
CA GLN A 201 20.97 16.74 -19.64
C GLN A 201 21.47 16.93 -18.20
N ASP A 202 20.61 17.44 -17.31
CA ASP A 202 20.89 17.65 -15.89
C ASP A 202 20.01 16.77 -14.99
N ALA A 203 20.65 15.82 -14.30
CA ALA A 203 20.00 14.90 -13.36
C ALA A 203 19.50 15.60 -12.08
N ALA A 204 19.98 16.81 -11.78
CA ALA A 204 19.51 17.58 -10.64
C ALA A 204 18.04 18.03 -10.83
N ILE A 205 17.54 18.09 -12.06
CA ILE A 205 16.17 18.49 -12.38
C ILE A 205 15.24 17.27 -12.34
N ASN A 206 15.04 16.70 -11.16
CA ASN A 206 14.17 15.55 -10.95
C ASN A 206 12.75 15.96 -10.49
N PRO A 207 11.77 15.04 -10.51
CA PRO A 207 10.39 15.36 -10.15
C PRO A 207 10.20 15.94 -8.75
N TYR A 208 11.03 15.55 -7.78
CA TYR A 208 10.97 16.12 -6.44
C TYR A 208 11.33 17.62 -6.46
N VAL A 209 12.45 17.97 -7.08
CA VAL A 209 12.92 19.36 -7.20
C VAL A 209 11.88 20.26 -7.87
N VAL A 210 11.30 19.79 -8.97
CA VAL A 210 10.26 20.56 -9.68
C VAL A 210 8.98 20.67 -8.87
N SER A 211 8.60 19.63 -8.11
CA SER A 211 7.42 19.66 -7.24
C SER A 211 7.59 20.63 -6.08
N GLN A 212 8.79 20.68 -5.47
CA GLN A 212 9.11 21.62 -4.40
C GLN A 212 9.06 23.06 -4.89
N TYR A 213 9.64 23.34 -6.06
CA TYR A 213 9.54 24.66 -6.66
C TYR A 213 8.09 25.05 -6.99
N ALA A 214 7.33 24.13 -7.59
CA ALA A 214 5.92 24.37 -7.92
C ALA A 214 5.06 24.65 -6.69
N ALA A 215 5.29 23.94 -5.58
CA ALA A 215 4.62 24.20 -4.31
C ALA A 215 4.99 25.60 -3.76
N GLN A 216 6.27 25.96 -3.78
CA GLN A 216 6.76 27.26 -3.30
C GLN A 216 6.20 28.44 -4.11
N GLN A 217 6.03 28.28 -5.42
CA GLN A 217 5.46 29.31 -6.30
C GLN A 217 3.93 29.33 -6.32
N GLY A 218 3.26 28.44 -5.58
CA GLY A 218 1.80 28.37 -5.55
C GLY A 218 1.18 27.81 -6.82
N PHE A 219 1.94 27.04 -7.62
CA PHE A 219 1.41 26.34 -8.80
C PHE A 219 0.58 25.10 -8.44
N TYR A 220 0.41 24.80 -7.15
CA TYR A 220 -0.52 23.79 -6.67
C TYR A 220 -1.60 24.44 -5.80
N THR A 221 -2.84 24.02 -6.01
CA THR A 221 -3.95 24.33 -5.11
C THR A 221 -4.66 23.05 -4.73
N TYR A 222 -4.75 22.78 -3.43
CA TYR A 222 -5.39 21.58 -2.91
C TYR A 222 -6.83 21.43 -3.43
N GLY A 223 -7.17 20.23 -3.91
CA GLY A 223 -8.46 19.92 -4.53
C GLY A 223 -8.64 20.42 -5.98
N GLN A 224 -7.82 21.37 -6.45
CA GLN A 224 -7.86 21.87 -7.83
C GLN A 224 -6.74 21.30 -8.71
N GLY A 225 -5.64 20.85 -8.09
CA GLY A 225 -4.51 20.25 -8.78
C GLY A 225 -3.43 21.26 -9.13
N THR A 226 -2.56 20.87 -10.07
CA THR A 226 -1.46 21.71 -10.56
C THR A 226 -1.97 22.71 -11.59
N SER A 227 -1.65 23.99 -11.41
CA SER A 227 -1.91 25.09 -12.34
C SER A 227 -1.19 24.88 -13.67
N TRP A 228 -1.82 25.31 -14.76
CA TRP A 228 -1.19 25.33 -16.09
C TRP A 228 0.00 26.28 -16.17
N ASP A 229 0.13 27.23 -15.22
CA ASP A 229 1.27 28.15 -15.17
C ASP A 229 2.61 27.42 -15.00
N ILE A 230 2.62 26.20 -14.45
CA ILE A 230 3.83 25.37 -14.40
C ILE A 230 4.35 25.04 -15.80
N MET A 231 3.46 24.92 -16.79
CA MET A 231 3.83 24.61 -18.18
C MET A 231 4.54 25.78 -18.86
N THR A 232 4.43 26.99 -18.31
CA THR A 232 5.03 28.19 -18.90
C THR A 232 6.04 28.81 -17.96
N THR A 233 5.60 29.56 -16.96
CA THR A 233 6.47 30.19 -15.95
C THR A 233 7.28 29.15 -15.19
N GLY A 234 6.68 28.00 -14.87
CA GLY A 234 7.38 26.92 -14.19
C GLY A 234 8.51 26.32 -15.03
N ALA A 235 8.23 26.00 -16.29
CA ALA A 235 9.22 25.47 -17.21
C ALA A 235 10.35 26.46 -17.52
N ARG A 236 10.05 27.76 -17.68
CA ARG A 236 11.07 28.80 -17.92
C ARG A 236 12.05 28.97 -16.77
N HIS A 237 11.66 28.63 -15.55
CA HIS A 237 12.59 28.61 -14.41
C HIS A 237 13.75 27.63 -14.62
N TYR A 238 13.49 26.51 -15.31
CA TYR A 238 14.47 25.48 -15.66
C TYR A 238 15.06 25.69 -17.06
N GLY A 239 15.19 26.94 -17.50
CA GLY A 239 15.85 27.30 -18.77
C GLY A 239 15.08 26.90 -20.04
N LEU A 240 13.88 26.34 -19.93
CA LEU A 240 13.09 25.94 -21.09
C LEU A 240 12.43 27.13 -21.78
N GLU A 241 12.56 27.18 -23.10
CA GLU A 241 11.72 28.01 -23.94
C GLU A 241 10.40 27.30 -24.24
N VAL A 242 9.29 28.03 -24.14
CA VAL A 242 7.93 27.46 -24.24
C VAL A 242 7.05 28.25 -25.20
N SER A 243 6.38 27.54 -26.11
CA SER A 243 5.31 28.06 -26.94
C SER A 243 4.06 27.18 -26.88
N SER A 244 2.90 27.78 -26.63
CA SER A 244 1.61 27.09 -26.76
C SER A 244 1.31 26.74 -28.22
N GLY A 245 0.69 25.59 -28.44
CA GLY A 245 0.31 25.10 -29.77
C GLY A 245 -1.20 24.98 -29.98
N SER A 246 -1.59 24.77 -31.24
CA SER A 246 -2.95 24.34 -31.56
C SER A 246 -3.12 22.84 -31.29
N VAL A 247 -4.26 22.45 -30.74
CA VAL A 247 -4.63 21.03 -30.61
C VAL A 247 -5.06 20.51 -31.99
N SER A 248 -4.10 20.00 -32.77
CA SER A 248 -4.33 19.41 -34.08
C SER A 248 -3.25 18.39 -34.41
N VAL A 249 -3.59 17.39 -35.23
CA VAL A 249 -2.64 16.38 -35.73
C VAL A 249 -1.46 17.05 -36.41
N ASP A 250 -1.73 18.00 -37.32
CA ASP A 250 -0.70 18.74 -38.04
C ASP A 250 0.27 19.47 -37.10
N TYR A 251 -0.21 20.06 -36.01
CA TYR A 251 0.68 20.75 -35.08
C TYR A 251 1.62 19.75 -34.40
N ILE A 252 1.10 18.62 -33.92
CA ILE A 252 1.89 17.58 -33.27
C ILE A 252 2.96 17.06 -34.24
N LEU A 253 2.56 16.62 -35.44
CA LEU A 253 3.48 16.02 -36.41
C LEU A 253 4.55 16.99 -36.92
N ASN A 254 4.23 18.28 -37.06
CA ASN A 254 5.19 19.28 -37.53
C ASN A 254 6.13 19.81 -36.43
N ASN A 255 5.80 19.62 -35.15
CA ASN A 255 6.56 20.22 -34.05
C ASN A 255 7.19 19.20 -33.10
N LEU A 256 6.78 17.94 -33.12
CA LEU A 256 7.32 16.92 -32.22
C LEU A 256 8.59 16.30 -32.80
N THR A 257 9.70 16.49 -32.10
CA THR A 257 10.98 15.80 -32.35
C THR A 257 11.61 15.41 -31.02
N SER A 258 12.66 14.59 -31.03
CA SER A 258 13.44 14.29 -29.83
C SER A 258 14.04 15.53 -29.16
N SER A 259 14.29 16.60 -29.92
CA SER A 259 14.78 17.90 -29.43
C SER A 259 13.69 18.91 -29.11
N THR A 260 12.43 18.60 -29.44
CA THR A 260 11.27 19.50 -29.27
C THR A 260 10.07 18.75 -28.69
N PRO A 261 10.20 18.16 -27.48
CA PRO A 261 9.11 17.44 -26.83
C PRO A 261 7.91 18.35 -26.54
N LEU A 262 6.74 17.74 -26.44
CA LEU A 262 5.49 18.43 -26.17
C LEU A 262 4.90 17.96 -24.83
N ILE A 263 4.44 18.87 -23.98
CA ILE A 263 3.58 18.51 -22.83
C ILE A 263 2.14 18.78 -23.22
N CYS A 264 1.26 17.83 -22.93
CA CYS A 264 -0.16 17.91 -23.26
C CYS A 264 -1.01 17.84 -21.99
N SER A 265 -2.05 18.67 -21.91
CA SER A 265 -3.13 18.51 -20.93
C SER A 265 -4.22 17.63 -21.53
N MET A 266 -4.56 16.53 -20.85
CA MET A 266 -5.52 15.53 -21.31
C MET A 266 -6.87 15.71 -20.62
N ALA A 267 -7.95 15.57 -21.38
CA ALA A 267 -9.31 15.38 -20.91
C ALA A 267 -9.55 13.91 -20.52
N PRO A 268 -10.70 13.57 -19.91
CA PRO A 268 -11.04 12.18 -19.60
C PRO A 268 -10.99 11.28 -20.85
N GLY A 269 -10.34 10.13 -20.73
CA GLY A 269 -10.05 9.22 -21.82
C GLY A 269 -9.14 8.07 -21.37
N ASP A 270 -8.15 7.73 -22.19
CA ASP A 270 -7.23 6.62 -21.94
C ASP A 270 -6.21 6.93 -20.82
N PHE A 271 -5.88 8.21 -20.65
CA PHE A 271 -4.85 8.65 -19.71
C PHE A 271 -5.42 9.02 -18.32
N THR A 272 -6.69 9.41 -18.25
CA THR A 272 -7.28 9.96 -17.03
C THR A 272 -8.79 9.90 -17.01
N LYS A 273 -9.39 10.05 -15.83
CA LYS A 273 -10.85 10.22 -15.66
C LYS A 273 -11.26 11.68 -15.40
N THR A 274 -10.30 12.59 -15.21
CA THR A 274 -10.56 13.98 -14.83
C THR A 274 -9.74 14.95 -15.67
N GLY A 275 -8.44 14.96 -15.43
CA GLY A 275 -7.42 15.72 -16.14
C GLY A 275 -6.05 15.12 -15.85
N HIS A 276 -5.09 15.31 -16.74
CA HIS A 276 -3.74 14.78 -16.59
C HIS A 276 -2.74 15.48 -17.50
N PHE A 277 -1.47 15.43 -17.16
CA PHE A 277 -0.40 15.88 -18.05
C PHE A 277 0.44 14.69 -18.50
N ILE A 278 0.81 14.68 -19.78
CA ILE A 278 1.69 13.68 -20.39
C ILE A 278 2.73 14.38 -21.26
N VAL A 279 3.83 13.69 -21.56
CA VAL A 279 4.87 14.17 -22.48
C VAL A 279 4.83 13.34 -23.76
N LEU A 280 4.81 14.00 -24.91
CA LEU A 280 5.11 13.39 -26.21
C LEU A 280 6.58 13.63 -26.52
N THR A 281 7.34 12.58 -26.82
CA THR A 281 8.81 12.65 -26.88
C THR A 281 9.38 12.51 -28.28
N SER A 282 8.74 11.74 -29.15
CA SER A 282 9.19 11.51 -30.53
C SER A 282 8.12 10.81 -31.36
N ILE A 283 8.38 10.72 -32.66
CA ILE A 283 7.57 9.96 -33.64
C ILE A 283 8.41 8.77 -34.09
N THR A 284 7.82 7.58 -34.14
CA THR A 284 8.46 6.37 -34.66
C THR A 284 8.49 6.37 -36.19
N ASP A 285 9.29 5.50 -36.80
CA ASP A 285 9.39 5.41 -38.26
C ASP A 285 8.07 5.06 -38.96
N ASP A 286 7.16 4.38 -38.26
CA ASP A 286 5.81 4.04 -38.70
C ASP A 286 4.76 5.11 -38.35
N GLY A 287 5.18 6.28 -37.85
CA GLY A 287 4.33 7.45 -37.64
C GLY A 287 3.56 7.46 -36.32
N GLN A 288 3.86 6.55 -35.39
CA GLN A 288 3.23 6.53 -34.08
C GLN A 288 3.97 7.44 -33.07
N ILE A 289 3.25 7.91 -32.07
CA ILE A 289 3.79 8.83 -31.06
C ILE A 289 4.30 8.05 -29.85
N ILE A 290 5.53 8.33 -29.42
CA ILE A 290 6.08 7.86 -28.15
C ILE A 290 5.63 8.82 -27.04
N VAL A 291 5.05 8.26 -25.99
CA VAL A 291 4.48 8.99 -24.85
C VAL A 291 5.19 8.59 -23.57
N ASN A 292 5.53 9.57 -22.74
CA ASN A 292 5.83 9.37 -21.33
C ASN A 292 4.64 9.87 -20.50
N ASP A 293 3.91 8.92 -19.91
CA ASP A 293 2.79 9.16 -19.00
C ASP A 293 3.27 9.01 -17.55
N PRO A 294 3.32 10.08 -16.74
CA PRO A 294 3.84 10.02 -15.38
C PRO A 294 2.97 9.18 -14.43
N ASN A 295 1.73 8.84 -14.80
CA ASN A 295 0.85 7.98 -14.00
C ASN A 295 0.88 6.52 -14.42
N SER A 296 1.28 6.19 -15.65
CA SER A 296 1.13 4.85 -16.20
C SER A 296 2.38 4.40 -16.97
N PRO A 297 3.18 3.49 -16.36
CA PRO A 297 4.19 2.73 -17.08
C PRO A 297 3.60 1.95 -18.26
N LYS A 298 2.36 1.46 -18.17
CA LYS A 298 1.69 0.77 -19.29
C LYS A 298 1.42 1.70 -20.46
N ASN A 299 0.92 2.91 -20.24
CA ASN A 299 0.70 3.87 -21.32
C ASN A 299 2.04 4.31 -21.95
N SER A 300 3.09 4.39 -21.14
CA SER A 300 4.45 4.76 -21.59
C SER A 300 5.18 3.64 -22.36
N LYS A 301 4.66 2.41 -22.35
CA LYS A 301 5.16 1.27 -23.14
C LYS A 301 4.44 1.11 -24.48
N LYS A 302 3.36 1.86 -24.70
CA LYS A 302 2.59 1.83 -25.95
C LYS A 302 3.12 2.89 -26.90
N HIS A 303 2.87 2.67 -28.19
CA HIS A 303 2.94 3.70 -29.21
C HIS A 303 1.51 4.14 -29.53
N TRP A 304 1.31 5.44 -29.71
CA TRP A 304 -0.01 6.04 -29.78
C TRP A 304 -0.30 6.61 -31.16
N ASP A 305 -1.51 6.39 -31.62
CA ASP A 305 -2.04 7.08 -32.79
C ASP A 305 -2.29 8.56 -32.45
N VAL A 306 -1.86 9.46 -33.34
CA VAL A 306 -1.94 10.91 -33.12
C VAL A 306 -3.38 11.42 -33.06
N ASP A 307 -4.30 10.84 -33.82
CA ASP A 307 -5.73 11.19 -33.78
C ASP A 307 -6.32 10.80 -32.41
N ILE A 308 -5.95 9.63 -31.88
CA ILE A 308 -6.36 9.20 -30.54
C ILE A 308 -5.88 10.20 -29.50
N LEU A 309 -4.62 10.67 -29.56
CA LEU A 309 -4.10 11.66 -28.61
C LEU A 309 -4.84 13.01 -28.70
N VAL A 310 -4.98 13.54 -29.92
CA VAL A 310 -5.59 14.86 -30.17
C VAL A 310 -7.06 14.88 -29.73
N SER A 311 -7.80 13.78 -29.91
CA SER A 311 -9.23 13.68 -29.54
C SER A 311 -9.52 13.88 -28.05
N GLN A 312 -8.53 13.67 -27.19
CA GLN A 312 -8.61 13.79 -25.72
C GLN A 312 -7.67 14.86 -25.17
N MET A 313 -7.19 15.79 -26.00
CA MET A 313 -6.27 16.85 -25.60
C MET A 313 -7.02 18.18 -25.38
N LYS A 314 -6.72 18.87 -24.27
CA LYS A 314 -7.21 20.21 -23.96
C LYS A 314 -6.25 21.30 -24.40
N SER A 315 -4.94 21.05 -24.32
CA SER A 315 -3.88 22.00 -24.66
C SER A 315 -2.56 21.29 -24.87
N VAL A 316 -1.65 21.96 -25.59
CA VAL A 316 -0.31 21.48 -25.87
C VAL A 316 0.70 22.63 -25.79
N TRP A 317 1.87 22.34 -25.24
CA TRP A 317 3.00 23.24 -25.15
C TRP A 317 4.22 22.56 -25.75
N LYS A 318 4.94 23.30 -26.60
CA LYS A 318 6.22 22.88 -27.17
C LYS A 318 7.36 23.46 -26.35
N TYR A 319 8.36 22.64 -26.11
CA TYR A 319 9.54 22.99 -25.33
C TYR A 319 10.79 22.87 -26.18
N THR A 320 11.71 23.80 -25.98
CA THR A 320 13.08 23.76 -26.51
C THR A 320 14.03 24.24 -25.44
N TYR A 321 15.30 23.84 -25.55
CA TYR A 321 16.37 24.35 -24.69
C TYR A 321 17.43 24.99 -25.58
N ASN A 322 17.64 26.30 -25.42
CA ASN A 322 18.62 27.04 -26.20
C ASN A 322 19.89 27.21 -25.39
N TYR A 323 20.98 26.63 -25.89
CA TYR A 323 22.34 26.89 -25.43
C TYR A 323 22.84 28.26 -25.90
#